data_AF-A0A914IY38-F1
#
_entry.id   AF-A0A914IY38-F1
#
_cell.length_a   1.000
_cell.length_b   1.000
_cell.length_c   1.000
_cell.angle_alpha   90.00
_cell.angle_beta   90.00
_cell.angle_gamma   90.00
#
_symmetry.space_group_name_H-M   'P 1'
#
loop_
_entity.id
_entity.type
_entity.pdbx_description
1 polymer ?
#
loop_
_entity_poly.entity_id
_entity_poly.type
_entity_poly.pdbx_seq_one_letter_code
_entity_poly.pdbx_strand_id
1 'polypeptide(L)'
;MALTMVTHGQQTLPPKEASLFRKCVKLYEQKQHKNSLRCIKQILQNPACQEHGETLSMKALILDVTGHHPESVELAHRALKNDVKSHVCWHIFGMIKRSDKKYDESMRALKRSLQLSPDNPQILRDLALIQVHTRDFRGYQESRYALLRMKPNNRQAWMSFIVAAYLAKDYETALKGLSEYKRPLIQNPDANSAELFELQQFEVRLYEESGNLDKAVEAATDSSCPFLDQTVLHETLGRLYFKQGKLDEAAKEYEELIKRNPEQGKYYKSL
;
A
#
# COMPACT_ATOMS: atom_id res chain seq x y z
N MET A 1 6.45 7.19 -11.56
CA MET A 1 4.99 7.29 -11.33
C MET A 1 4.38 7.54 -12.71
N ALA A 2 4.07 6.48 -13.46
CA ALA A 2 3.55 6.62 -14.82
C ALA A 2 2.03 6.78 -14.75
N LEU A 3 1.52 7.95 -15.13
CA LEU A 3 0.09 8.20 -15.29
C LEU A 3 -0.33 7.49 -16.58
N THR A 4 -0.83 6.26 -16.47
CA THR A 4 -1.39 5.53 -17.62
C THR A 4 -2.72 6.18 -17.99
N MET A 5 -2.65 7.28 -18.75
CA MET A 5 -3.82 8.00 -19.24
C MET A 5 -4.17 7.45 -20.61
N VAL A 6 -4.94 6.37 -20.65
CA VAL A 6 -5.64 6.02 -21.88
C VAL A 6 -6.87 6.92 -21.91
N THR A 7 -6.86 7.91 -22.80
CA THR A 7 -7.90 8.94 -22.93
C THR A 7 -9.25 8.26 -23.21
N HIS A 8 -10.13 8.19 -22.22
CA HIS A 8 -11.50 7.69 -22.35
C HIS A 8 -12.51 8.73 -21.84
N GLY A 9 -12.31 9.99 -22.22
CA GLY A 9 -13.28 11.08 -22.01
C GLY A 9 -14.20 11.26 -23.22
N GLN A 10 -15.39 11.82 -23.00
CA GLN A 10 -16.33 12.19 -24.08
C GLN A 10 -15.81 13.36 -24.95
N GLN A 11 -14.84 14.12 -24.44
CA GLN A 11 -14.22 15.23 -25.15
C GLN A 11 -12.88 14.77 -25.74
N THR A 12 -12.93 14.24 -26.96
CA THR A 12 -11.70 13.82 -27.65
C THR A 12 -10.91 15.05 -28.10
N LEU A 13 -9.67 15.18 -27.64
CA LEU A 13 -8.76 16.21 -28.14
C LEU A 13 -8.45 15.98 -29.64
N PRO A 14 -8.35 17.05 -30.46
CA PRO A 14 -7.86 16.92 -31.82
C PRO A 14 -6.41 16.36 -31.85
N PRO A 15 -5.94 15.75 -32.96
CA PRO A 15 -4.69 15.00 -32.99
C PRO A 15 -3.45 15.79 -32.52
N LYS A 16 -3.40 17.09 -32.83
CA LYS A 16 -2.32 18.00 -32.44
C LYS A 16 -2.30 18.21 -30.91
N GLU A 17 -3.44 18.56 -30.33
CA GLU A 17 -3.64 18.76 -28.90
C GLU A 17 -3.49 17.46 -28.12
N ALA A 18 -3.92 16.32 -28.66
CA ALA A 18 -3.71 15.01 -28.06
C ALA A 18 -2.21 14.66 -27.96
N SER A 19 -1.43 14.99 -29.00
CA SER A 19 0.03 14.85 -28.97
C SER A 19 0.68 15.76 -27.93
N LEU A 20 0.22 17.02 -27.85
CA LEU A 20 0.65 17.96 -26.81
C LEU A 20 0.27 17.47 -25.42
N PHE A 21 -0.92 16.90 -25.23
CA PHE A 21 -1.38 16.40 -23.94
C PHE A 21 -0.50 15.24 -23.45
N ARG A 22 -0.21 14.26 -24.32
CA ARG A 22 0.76 13.19 -24.00
C ARG A 22 2.13 13.74 -23.61
N LYS A 23 2.61 14.78 -24.29
CA LYS A 23 3.85 15.49 -23.93
C LYS A 23 3.75 16.16 -22.56
N CYS A 24 2.62 16.79 -22.22
CA CYS A 24 2.39 17.41 -20.89
C CYS A 24 2.54 16.38 -19.78
N VAL A 25 1.91 15.21 -19.94
CA VAL A 25 1.96 14.12 -18.96
C VAL A 25 3.41 13.65 -18.76
N LYS A 26 4.13 13.38 -19.85
CA LYS A 26 5.54 12.98 -19.78
C LYS A 26 6.41 14.03 -19.08
N LEU A 27 6.19 15.31 -19.35
CA LEU A 27 6.91 16.42 -18.68
C LEU A 27 6.58 16.49 -17.19
N TYR A 28 5.33 16.23 -16.81
CA TYR A 28 4.92 16.16 -15.41
C TYR A 28 5.61 14.99 -14.68
N GLU A 29 5.68 13.81 -15.29
CA GLU A 29 6.39 12.65 -14.75
C GLU A 29 7.89 12.91 -14.54
N GLN A 30 8.48 13.74 -15.42
CA GLN A 30 9.86 14.21 -15.32
C GLN A 30 10.04 15.39 -14.35
N LYS A 31 9.00 15.77 -13.60
CA LYS A 31 8.98 16.92 -12.66
C LYS A 31 9.25 18.27 -13.34
N GLN A 32 9.12 18.36 -14.66
CA GLN A 32 9.28 19.60 -15.42
C GLN A 32 7.97 20.41 -15.45
N HIS A 33 7.52 20.85 -14.27
CA HIS A 33 6.21 21.50 -14.07
C HIS A 33 5.99 22.73 -14.95
N LYS A 34 7.02 23.61 -15.07
CA LYS A 34 6.94 24.83 -15.90
C LYS A 34 6.74 24.51 -17.39
N ASN A 35 7.44 23.49 -17.89
CA ASN A 35 7.33 23.08 -19.31
C ASN A 35 5.98 22.41 -19.58
N SER A 36 5.49 21.59 -18.64
CA SER A 36 4.17 20.98 -18.73
C SER A 36 3.06 22.05 -18.76
N LEU A 37 3.13 23.07 -17.90
CA LEU A 37 2.19 24.20 -17.92
C LEU A 37 2.20 24.98 -19.23
N ARG A 38 3.35 25.13 -19.90
CA ARG A 38 3.41 25.77 -21.23
C ARG A 38 2.63 24.97 -22.27
N CYS A 39 2.80 23.65 -22.29
CA CYS A 39 2.05 22.78 -23.21
C CYS A 39 0.55 22.77 -22.88
N ILE A 40 0.16 22.77 -21.60
CA ILE A 40 -1.25 22.91 -21.18
C ILE A 40 -1.84 24.23 -21.66
N LYS A 41 -1.12 25.35 -21.50
CA LYS A 41 -1.57 26.66 -22.00
C LYS A 41 -1.81 26.64 -23.52
N GLN A 42 -0.96 25.96 -24.29
CA GLN A 42 -1.15 25.83 -25.74
C GLN A 42 -2.42 25.05 -26.10
N ILE A 43 -2.76 24.00 -25.33
CA ILE A 43 -4.00 23.24 -25.55
C ILE A 43 -5.22 24.11 -25.22
N LEU A 44 -5.20 24.79 -24.07
CA LEU A 44 -6.33 25.59 -23.59
C LEU A 44 -6.50 26.92 -24.36
N GLN A 45 -5.54 27.33 -25.18
CA GLN A 45 -5.67 28.47 -26.11
C GLN A 45 -6.60 28.17 -27.28
N ASN A 46 -6.77 26.89 -27.65
CA ASN A 46 -7.73 26.50 -28.68
C ASN A 46 -9.16 26.60 -28.08
N PRO A 47 -10.07 27.41 -28.65
CA PRO A 47 -11.43 27.57 -28.14
C PRO A 47 -12.19 26.25 -28.03
N ALA A 48 -11.91 25.27 -28.90
CA ALA A 48 -12.53 23.95 -28.86
C ALA A 48 -12.09 23.10 -27.64
N CYS A 49 -10.96 23.44 -27.02
CA CYS A 49 -10.36 22.68 -25.91
C CYS A 49 -10.25 23.49 -24.62
N GLN A 50 -10.76 24.73 -24.59
CA GLN A 50 -10.60 25.65 -23.46
C GLN A 50 -11.18 25.10 -22.15
N GLU A 51 -12.28 24.35 -22.24
CA GLU A 51 -12.95 23.72 -21.11
C GLU A 51 -12.73 22.20 -21.07
N HIS A 52 -11.68 21.69 -21.74
CA HIS A 52 -11.38 20.26 -21.77
C HIS A 52 -11.05 19.71 -20.37
N GLY A 53 -11.90 18.79 -19.88
CA GLY A 53 -11.85 18.28 -18.51
C GLY A 53 -10.47 17.74 -18.09
N GLU A 54 -9.89 16.80 -18.83
CA GLU A 54 -8.63 16.17 -18.44
C GLU A 54 -7.44 17.15 -18.47
N THR A 55 -7.46 18.13 -19.38
CA THR A 55 -6.43 19.17 -19.44
C THR A 55 -6.54 20.15 -18.28
N LEU A 56 -7.76 20.53 -17.89
CA LEU A 56 -7.98 21.32 -16.67
C LEU A 56 -7.55 20.56 -15.41
N SER A 57 -7.84 19.25 -15.32
CA SER A 57 -7.35 18.42 -14.22
C SER A 57 -5.83 18.37 -14.17
N MET A 58 -5.14 18.16 -15.31
CA MET A 58 -3.68 18.19 -15.33
C MET A 58 -3.10 19.54 -14.90
N LYS A 59 -3.75 20.65 -15.26
CA LYS A 59 -3.37 21.98 -14.78
C LYS A 59 -3.52 22.07 -13.26
N ALA A 60 -4.66 21.64 -12.72
CA ALA A 60 -4.94 21.62 -11.29
C ALA A 60 -3.88 20.81 -10.52
N LEU A 61 -3.56 19.60 -10.98
CA LEU A 61 -2.54 18.76 -10.36
C LEU A 61 -1.16 19.44 -10.28
N ILE A 62 -0.75 20.15 -11.34
CA ILE A 62 0.53 20.87 -11.33
C ILE A 62 0.48 22.06 -10.37
N LEU A 63 -0.63 22.80 -10.34
CA LEU A 63 -0.80 23.92 -9.42
C LEU A 63 -0.76 23.45 -7.97
N ASP A 64 -1.37 22.31 -7.65
CA ASP A 64 -1.31 21.70 -6.32
C ASP A 64 0.12 21.41 -5.89
N VAL A 65 0.90 20.74 -6.74
CA VAL A 65 2.30 20.38 -6.45
C VAL A 65 3.20 21.62 -6.35
N THR A 66 2.84 22.72 -7.00
CA THR A 66 3.61 23.98 -6.97
C THR A 66 3.13 24.96 -5.88
N GLY A 67 2.21 24.55 -5.01
CA GLY A 67 1.76 25.32 -3.84
C GLY A 67 0.58 26.28 -4.07
N HIS A 68 -0.02 26.26 -5.27
CA HIS A 68 -1.18 27.10 -5.61
C HIS A 68 -2.50 26.37 -5.31
N HIS A 69 -2.70 25.98 -4.05
CA HIS A 69 -3.79 25.08 -3.63
C HIS A 69 -5.21 25.60 -3.93
N PRO A 70 -5.57 26.87 -3.64
CA PRO A 70 -6.93 27.36 -3.90
C PRO A 70 -7.32 27.30 -5.38
N GLU A 71 -6.42 27.71 -6.27
CA GLU A 71 -6.63 27.66 -7.72
C GLU A 71 -6.73 26.23 -8.24
N SER A 72 -5.92 25.31 -7.68
CA SER A 72 -5.98 23.89 -7.99
C SER A 72 -7.36 23.29 -7.72
N VAL A 73 -7.91 23.56 -6.54
CA VAL A 73 -9.23 23.04 -6.14
C VAL A 73 -10.33 23.55 -7.07
N GLU A 74 -10.33 24.85 -7.40
CA GLU A 74 -11.30 25.43 -8.33
C GLU A 74 -11.21 24.78 -9.71
N LEU A 75 -10.00 24.64 -10.25
CA LEU A 75 -9.77 24.00 -11.56
C LEU A 75 -10.17 22.53 -11.57
N ALA A 76 -9.94 21.80 -10.48
CA ALA A 76 -10.35 20.40 -10.36
C ALA A 76 -11.88 20.25 -10.34
N HIS A 77 -12.59 21.15 -9.66
CA HIS A 77 -14.06 21.19 -9.70
C HIS A 77 -14.59 21.52 -11.08
N ARG A 78 -13.99 22.51 -11.77
CA ARG A 78 -14.33 22.85 -13.15
C ARG A 78 -14.09 21.68 -14.10
N ALA A 79 -12.96 20.99 -13.96
CA ALA A 79 -12.64 19.82 -14.76
C ALA A 79 -13.69 18.70 -14.61
N LEU A 80 -14.11 18.40 -13.38
CA LEU A 80 -15.17 17.42 -13.12
C LEU A 80 -16.53 17.85 -13.71
N LYS A 81 -16.86 19.15 -13.66
CA LYS A 81 -18.09 19.67 -14.26
C LYS A 81 -18.11 19.45 -15.77
N ASN A 82 -16.96 19.59 -16.42
CA ASN A 82 -16.83 19.46 -17.87
C ASN A 82 -16.70 18.00 -18.33
N ASP A 83 -16.13 17.11 -17.51
CA ASP A 83 -16.08 15.67 -17.79
C ASP A 83 -16.27 14.81 -16.53
N VAL A 84 -17.55 14.54 -16.20
CA VAL A 84 -17.95 13.72 -15.05
C VAL A 84 -17.65 12.23 -15.27
N LYS A 85 -17.43 11.80 -16.52
CA LYS A 85 -17.21 10.38 -16.86
C LYS A 85 -15.73 10.03 -17.01
N SER A 86 -14.83 11.01 -17.03
CA SER A 86 -13.39 10.76 -17.06
C SER A 86 -12.88 10.23 -15.72
N HIS A 87 -12.28 9.04 -15.74
CA HIS A 87 -11.59 8.51 -14.57
C HIS A 87 -10.42 9.42 -14.15
N VAL A 88 -9.81 10.15 -15.09
CA VAL A 88 -8.64 11.02 -14.86
C VAL A 88 -9.06 12.19 -13.99
N CYS A 89 -10.18 12.83 -14.32
CA CYS A 89 -10.71 13.95 -13.55
C CYS A 89 -11.02 13.53 -12.11
N TRP A 90 -11.66 12.37 -11.91
CA TRP A 90 -11.92 11.83 -10.57
C TRP A 90 -10.65 11.43 -9.82
N HIS A 91 -9.65 10.86 -10.51
CA HIS A 91 -8.38 10.47 -9.88
C HIS A 91 -7.63 11.70 -9.38
N ILE A 92 -7.46 12.70 -10.23
CA ILE A 92 -6.76 13.95 -9.90
C ILE A 92 -7.50 14.73 -8.81
N PHE A 93 -8.83 14.80 -8.88
CA PHE A 93 -9.62 15.40 -7.81
C PHE A 93 -9.39 14.68 -6.48
N GLY A 94 -9.36 13.35 -6.48
CA GLY A 94 -9.00 12.56 -5.30
C GLY A 94 -7.60 12.85 -4.77
N MET A 95 -6.61 13.04 -5.66
CA MET A 95 -5.24 13.40 -5.26
C MET A 95 -5.16 14.79 -4.63
N ILE A 96 -5.88 15.79 -5.16
CA ILE A 96 -5.92 17.16 -4.61
C ILE A 96 -6.64 17.16 -3.25
N LYS A 97 -7.74 16.41 -3.11
CA LYS A 97 -8.39 16.28 -1.79
C LYS A 97 -7.49 15.56 -0.78
N ARG A 98 -6.60 14.67 -1.22
CA ARG A 98 -5.58 14.06 -0.36
C ARG A 98 -4.55 15.08 0.12
N SER A 99 -4.05 15.97 -0.75
CA SER A 99 -3.09 17.01 -0.34
C SER A 99 -3.73 18.01 0.63
N ASP A 100 -5.02 18.30 0.44
CA ASP A 100 -5.86 19.08 1.37
C ASP A 100 -6.22 18.36 2.70
N LYS A 101 -5.74 17.11 2.90
CA LYS A 101 -6.08 16.25 4.06
C LYS A 101 -7.57 15.92 4.20
N LYS A 102 -8.35 16.11 3.14
CA LYS A 102 -9.78 15.76 3.06
C LYS A 102 -9.93 14.31 2.62
N TYR A 103 -9.53 13.38 3.49
CA TYR A 103 -9.41 11.96 3.16
C TYR A 103 -10.75 11.31 2.75
N ASP A 104 -11.88 11.71 3.33
CA ASP A 104 -13.20 11.17 2.97
C ASP A 104 -13.66 11.59 1.58
N GLU A 105 -13.39 12.84 1.18
CA GLU A 105 -13.64 13.31 -0.18
C GLU A 105 -12.69 12.60 -1.17
N SER A 106 -11.42 12.45 -0.80
CA SER A 106 -10.42 11.74 -1.59
C SER A 106 -10.83 10.29 -1.85
N MET A 107 -11.25 9.56 -0.81
CA MET A 107 -11.68 8.17 -0.92
C MET A 107 -12.90 8.01 -1.84
N ARG A 108 -13.90 8.90 -1.72
CA ARG A 108 -15.08 8.88 -2.60
C ARG A 108 -14.70 9.12 -4.07
N ALA A 109 -13.82 10.09 -4.31
CA ALA A 109 -13.35 10.42 -5.66
C ALA A 109 -12.54 9.27 -6.27
N LEU A 110 -11.64 8.65 -5.49
CA LEU A 110 -10.84 7.51 -5.94
C LEU A 110 -11.70 6.26 -6.20
N LYS A 111 -12.70 5.97 -5.35
CA LYS A 111 -13.68 4.90 -5.59
C LYS A 111 -14.46 5.15 -6.88
N ARG A 112 -14.88 6.40 -7.14
CA ARG A 112 -15.56 6.76 -8.40
C ARG A 112 -14.65 6.62 -9.61
N SER A 113 -13.39 7.05 -9.50
CA SER A 113 -12.38 6.88 -10.53
C SER A 113 -12.15 5.39 -10.86
N LEU A 114 -12.09 4.55 -9.83
CA LEU A 114 -11.94 3.10 -9.97
C LEU A 114 -13.16 2.45 -10.63
N GLN A 115 -14.37 2.90 -10.32
CA GLN A 115 -15.58 2.41 -11.02
C GLN A 115 -15.54 2.67 -12.53
N LEU A 116 -14.95 3.79 -12.94
CA LEU A 116 -14.80 4.16 -14.36
C LEU A 116 -13.63 3.45 -15.02
N SER A 117 -12.63 3.02 -14.25
CA SER A 117 -11.47 2.27 -14.72
C SER A 117 -11.05 1.20 -13.70
N PRO A 118 -11.75 0.04 -13.68
CA PRO A 118 -11.54 -0.99 -12.65
C PRO A 118 -10.14 -1.60 -12.63
N ASP A 119 -9.51 -1.68 -13.80
CA ASP A 119 -8.21 -2.33 -13.99
C ASP A 119 -7.02 -1.36 -13.90
N ASN A 120 -7.23 -0.15 -13.35
CA ASN A 120 -6.14 0.82 -13.23
C ASN A 120 -5.33 0.60 -11.93
N PRO A 121 -4.09 0.09 -12.01
CA PRO A 121 -3.31 -0.23 -10.82
C PRO A 121 -2.84 1.02 -10.08
N GLN A 122 -2.82 2.19 -10.73
CA GLN A 122 -2.43 3.44 -10.07
C GLN A 122 -3.54 3.96 -9.17
N ILE A 123 -4.79 3.95 -9.64
CA ILE A 123 -5.96 4.34 -8.85
C ILE A 123 -6.08 3.41 -7.62
N LEU A 124 -5.93 2.10 -7.82
CA LEU A 124 -5.92 1.13 -6.71
C LEU A 124 -4.83 1.40 -5.67
N ARG A 125 -3.62 1.78 -6.09
CA ARG A 125 -2.53 2.13 -5.16
C ARG A 125 -2.84 3.39 -4.36
N ASP A 126 -3.35 4.42 -5.03
CA ASP A 126 -3.71 5.67 -4.36
C ASP A 126 -4.89 5.46 -3.40
N LEU A 127 -5.90 4.67 -3.79
CA LEU A 127 -7.01 4.29 -2.92
C LEU A 127 -6.53 3.50 -1.71
N ALA A 128 -5.68 2.49 -1.90
CA ALA A 128 -5.13 1.69 -0.81
C ALA A 128 -4.33 2.54 0.19
N LEU A 129 -3.63 3.58 -0.28
CA LEU A 129 -2.92 4.52 0.61
C LEU A 129 -3.89 5.33 1.48
N ILE A 130 -5.01 5.77 0.92
CA ILE A 130 -6.04 6.47 1.70
C ILE A 130 -6.69 5.53 2.71
N GLN A 131 -7.04 4.31 2.27
CA GLN A 131 -7.72 3.33 3.12
C GLN A 131 -6.91 2.95 4.36
N VAL A 132 -5.59 2.74 4.22
CA VAL A 132 -4.74 2.49 5.41
C VAL A 132 -4.66 3.70 6.32
N HIS A 133 -4.64 4.92 5.77
CA HIS A 133 -4.59 6.16 6.55
C HIS A 133 -5.89 6.39 7.34
N THR A 134 -7.04 6.11 6.72
CA THR A 134 -8.37 6.22 7.35
C THR A 134 -8.78 4.97 8.14
N ARG A 135 -7.90 3.95 8.22
CA ARG A 135 -8.14 2.65 8.87
C ARG A 135 -9.34 1.86 8.30
N ASP A 136 -9.67 2.07 7.03
CA ASP A 136 -10.55 1.18 6.26
C ASP A 136 -9.79 -0.10 5.89
N PHE A 137 -9.51 -0.95 6.88
CA PHE A 137 -8.65 -2.12 6.71
C PHE A 137 -9.29 -3.19 5.81
N ARG A 138 -10.62 -3.33 5.82
CA ARG A 138 -11.33 -4.24 4.91
C ARG A 138 -11.20 -3.79 3.46
N GLY A 139 -11.49 -2.52 3.17
CA GLY A 139 -11.29 -1.99 1.82
C GLY A 139 -9.82 -2.00 1.40
N TYR A 140 -8.89 -1.80 2.35
CA TYR A 140 -7.45 -1.92 2.11
C TYR A 140 -7.07 -3.34 1.68
N GLN A 141 -7.57 -4.37 2.36
CA GLN A 141 -7.37 -5.78 2.02
C GLN A 141 -7.86 -6.09 0.60
N GLU A 142 -9.08 -5.66 0.24
CA GLU A 142 -9.64 -5.83 -1.09
C GLU A 142 -8.77 -5.18 -2.18
N SER A 143 -8.35 -3.92 -1.96
CA SER A 143 -7.51 -3.18 -2.92
C SER A 143 -6.13 -3.82 -3.08
N ARG A 144 -5.53 -4.32 -1.99
CA ARG A 144 -4.24 -5.03 -2.05
C ARG A 144 -4.35 -6.38 -2.72
N TYR A 145 -5.46 -7.10 -2.51
CA TYR A 145 -5.72 -8.36 -3.20
C TYR A 145 -5.87 -8.15 -4.72
N ALA A 146 -6.60 -7.11 -5.13
CA ALA A 146 -6.70 -6.74 -6.55
C ALA A 146 -5.31 -6.46 -7.15
N LEU A 147 -4.47 -5.69 -6.46
CA LEU A 147 -3.10 -5.40 -6.91
C LEU A 147 -2.20 -6.65 -6.97
N LEU A 148 -2.38 -7.59 -6.03
CA LEU A 148 -1.68 -8.87 -6.03
C LEU A 148 -2.05 -9.71 -7.24
N ARG A 149 -3.35 -9.83 -7.55
CA ARG A 149 -3.83 -10.54 -8.75
C ARG A 149 -3.26 -10.00 -10.05
N MET A 150 -3.02 -8.68 -10.13
CA MET A 150 -2.42 -8.06 -11.31
C MET A 150 -0.91 -8.34 -11.44
N LYS A 151 -0.20 -8.54 -10.32
CA LYS A 151 1.26 -8.77 -10.28
C LYS A 151 1.63 -9.84 -9.25
N PRO A 152 1.30 -11.12 -9.48
CA PRO A 152 1.53 -12.20 -8.52
C PRO A 152 3.02 -12.47 -8.29
N ASN A 153 3.90 -12.13 -9.25
CA ASN A 153 5.34 -12.34 -9.10
C ASN A 153 6.04 -11.20 -8.33
N ASN A 154 5.30 -10.20 -7.85
CA ASN A 154 5.88 -9.07 -7.13
C ASN A 154 5.82 -9.30 -5.62
N ARG A 155 6.99 -9.47 -5.00
CA ARG A 155 7.18 -9.53 -3.54
C ARG A 155 6.39 -8.46 -2.79
N GLN A 156 6.45 -7.20 -3.25
CA GLN A 156 5.78 -6.09 -2.57
C GLN A 156 4.25 -6.27 -2.56
N ALA A 157 3.68 -6.90 -3.59
CA ALA A 157 2.24 -7.11 -3.68
C ALA A 157 1.78 -8.15 -2.66
N TRP A 158 2.52 -9.26 -2.52
CA TRP A 158 2.28 -10.27 -1.49
C TRP A 158 2.35 -9.68 -0.09
N MET A 159 3.46 -9.03 0.26
CA MET A 159 3.64 -8.45 1.60
C MET A 159 2.58 -7.40 1.91
N SER A 160 2.20 -6.57 0.93
CA SER A 160 1.15 -5.56 1.14
C SER A 160 -0.22 -6.19 1.38
N PHE A 161 -0.54 -7.31 0.71
CA PHE A 161 -1.80 -8.04 0.92
C PHE A 161 -1.83 -8.76 2.27
N ILE A 162 -0.76 -9.47 2.63
CA ILE A 162 -0.64 -10.18 3.91
C ILE A 162 -0.79 -9.20 5.09
N VAL A 163 -0.09 -8.06 5.03
CA VAL A 163 -0.20 -7.01 6.05
C VAL A 163 -1.60 -6.39 6.07
N ALA A 164 -2.25 -6.25 4.91
CA ALA A 164 -3.63 -5.75 4.86
C ALA A 164 -4.62 -6.69 5.55
N ALA A 165 -4.51 -8.00 5.32
CA ALA A 165 -5.32 -9.00 6.00
C ALA A 165 -5.07 -9.01 7.51
N TYR A 166 -3.80 -8.93 7.93
CA TYR A 166 -3.43 -8.79 9.34
C TYR A 166 -4.07 -7.55 10.01
N LEU A 167 -3.97 -6.38 9.39
CA LEU A 167 -4.57 -5.16 9.92
C LEU A 167 -6.11 -5.21 9.98
N ALA A 168 -6.73 -5.97 9.07
CA ALA A 168 -8.16 -6.25 9.09
C ALA A 168 -8.57 -7.31 10.15
N LYS A 169 -7.59 -7.86 10.90
CA LYS A 169 -7.74 -8.99 11.83
C LYS A 169 -8.24 -10.28 11.17
N ASP A 170 -8.04 -10.39 9.85
CA ASP A 170 -8.27 -11.60 9.09
C ASP A 170 -7.00 -12.46 9.11
N TYR A 171 -6.74 -13.05 10.28
CA TYR A 171 -5.54 -13.85 10.53
C TYR A 171 -5.48 -15.10 9.65
N GLU A 172 -6.62 -15.68 9.31
CA GLU A 172 -6.71 -16.86 8.43
C GLU A 172 -6.18 -16.53 7.03
N THR A 173 -6.68 -15.44 6.42
CA THR A 173 -6.20 -15.01 5.10
C THR A 173 -4.74 -14.59 5.14
N ALA A 174 -4.29 -13.92 6.21
CA ALA A 174 -2.90 -13.52 6.38
C ALA A 174 -1.96 -14.74 6.44
N LEU A 175 -2.30 -15.75 7.24
CA LEU A 175 -1.54 -17.00 7.38
C LEU A 175 -1.50 -17.78 6.06
N LYS A 176 -2.64 -17.90 5.37
CA LYS A 176 -2.70 -18.55 4.06
C LYS A 176 -1.79 -17.85 3.05
N GLY A 177 -1.90 -16.52 2.93
CA GLY A 177 -1.07 -15.74 2.03
C GLY A 177 0.43 -15.84 2.35
N LEU A 178 0.78 -15.88 3.65
CA LEU A 178 2.15 -16.06 4.10
C LEU A 178 2.69 -17.44 3.73
N SER A 179 1.90 -18.50 3.92
CA SER A 179 2.30 -19.87 3.56
C SER A 179 2.54 -20.03 2.05
N GLU A 180 1.68 -19.46 1.21
CA GLU A 180 1.81 -19.49 -0.25
C GLU A 180 3.05 -18.72 -0.71
N TYR A 181 3.33 -17.57 -0.09
CA TYR A 181 4.51 -16.75 -0.39
C TYR A 181 5.83 -17.41 0.07
N LYS A 182 5.84 -18.05 1.24
CA LYS A 182 7.04 -18.72 1.81
C LYS A 182 7.43 -19.97 1.04
N ARG A 183 6.47 -20.74 0.52
CA ARG A 183 6.72 -22.04 -0.14
C ARG A 183 7.84 -22.03 -1.20
N PRO A 184 7.86 -21.13 -2.19
CA PRO A 184 8.95 -21.09 -3.18
C PRO A 184 10.28 -20.61 -2.59
N LEU A 185 10.27 -19.83 -1.50
CA LEU A 185 11.49 -19.34 -0.85
C LEU A 185 12.20 -20.49 -0.11
N ILE A 186 11.46 -21.33 0.61
CA ILE A 186 12.03 -22.48 1.33
C ILE A 186 12.67 -23.50 0.37
N GLN A 187 12.10 -23.63 -0.83
CA GLN A 187 12.61 -24.55 -1.86
C GLN A 187 13.90 -24.06 -2.54
N ASN A 188 14.31 -22.80 -2.31
CA ASN A 188 15.50 -22.22 -2.91
C ASN A 188 16.64 -22.20 -1.87
N PRO A 189 17.70 -23.02 -2.02
CA PRO A 189 18.81 -23.10 -1.07
C PRO A 189 19.59 -21.78 -0.86
N ASP A 190 19.50 -20.86 -1.83
CA ASP A 190 20.15 -19.53 -1.77
C ASP A 190 19.21 -18.45 -1.18
N ALA A 191 18.03 -18.83 -0.70
CA ALA A 191 17.06 -17.89 -0.17
C ALA A 191 17.63 -17.12 1.04
N ASN A 192 17.41 -15.81 1.01
CA ASN A 192 17.87 -14.87 2.02
C ASN A 192 17.35 -15.27 3.40
N SER A 193 18.21 -15.88 4.22
CA SER A 193 17.87 -16.40 5.56
C SER A 193 17.23 -15.33 6.46
N ALA A 194 17.60 -14.06 6.27
CA ALA A 194 17.01 -12.94 6.97
C ALA A 194 15.54 -12.68 6.59
N GLU A 195 15.17 -12.83 5.31
CA GLU A 195 13.77 -12.67 4.90
C GLU A 195 12.90 -13.79 5.48
N LEU A 196 13.37 -15.03 5.38
CA LEU A 196 12.66 -16.18 5.95
C LEU A 196 12.49 -16.03 7.47
N PHE A 197 13.52 -15.57 8.17
CA PHE A 197 13.46 -15.26 9.60
C PHE A 197 12.36 -14.24 9.93
N GLU A 198 12.30 -13.11 9.22
CA GLU A 198 11.27 -12.08 9.45
C GLU A 198 9.86 -12.61 9.15
N LEU A 199 9.70 -13.44 8.12
CA LEU A 199 8.42 -14.08 7.81
C LEU A 199 8.01 -15.08 8.90
N GLN A 200 8.95 -15.82 9.47
CA GLN A 200 8.70 -16.74 10.58
C GLN A 200 8.24 -16.01 11.84
N GLN A 201 8.93 -14.91 12.18
CA GLN A 201 8.56 -14.05 13.31
C GLN A 201 7.15 -13.49 13.15
N PHE A 202 6.82 -13.09 11.93
CA PHE A 202 5.49 -12.60 11.61
C PHE A 202 4.43 -13.71 11.69
N GLU A 203 4.75 -14.93 11.24
CA GLU A 203 3.88 -16.10 11.37
C GLU A 203 3.58 -16.44 12.84
N VAL A 204 4.61 -16.49 13.68
CA VAL A 204 4.46 -16.69 15.13
C VAL A 204 3.54 -15.64 15.74
N ARG A 205 3.72 -14.36 15.36
CA ARG A 205 2.84 -13.28 15.80
C ARG A 205 1.39 -13.46 15.35
N LEU A 206 1.15 -13.90 14.11
CA LEU A 206 -0.20 -14.17 13.61
C LEU A 206 -0.89 -15.29 14.41
N TYR A 207 -0.16 -16.37 14.71
CA TYR A 207 -0.69 -17.45 15.56
C TYR A 207 -0.92 -16.98 17.00
N GLU A 208 0.01 -16.20 17.57
CA GLU A 208 -0.09 -15.63 18.91
C GLU A 208 -1.31 -14.70 19.05
N GLU A 209 -1.53 -13.80 18.10
CA GLU A 209 -2.67 -12.86 18.12
C GLU A 209 -4.02 -13.51 17.78
N SER A 210 -4.02 -14.56 16.97
CA SER A 210 -5.22 -15.36 16.71
C SER A 210 -5.58 -16.31 17.87
N GLY A 211 -4.74 -16.39 18.91
CA GLY A 211 -4.93 -17.25 20.08
C GLY A 211 -4.48 -18.70 19.89
N ASN A 212 -3.92 -19.05 18.74
CA ASN A 212 -3.43 -20.39 18.43
C ASN A 212 -2.01 -20.59 18.97
N LEU A 213 -1.85 -20.57 20.29
CA LEU A 213 -0.54 -20.58 20.95
C LEU A 213 0.30 -21.82 20.61
N ASP A 214 -0.34 -22.99 20.46
CA ASP A 214 0.39 -24.22 20.10
C ASP A 214 1.06 -24.12 18.73
N LYS A 215 0.34 -23.59 17.74
CA LYS A 215 0.90 -23.33 16.41
C LYS A 215 1.96 -22.23 16.42
N ALA A 216 1.83 -21.26 17.33
CA ALA A 216 2.84 -20.23 17.51
C ALA A 216 4.18 -20.82 18.01
N VAL A 217 4.12 -21.77 18.96
CA VAL A 217 5.31 -22.49 19.44
C VAL A 217 5.88 -23.39 18.34
N GLU A 218 5.03 -24.15 17.65
CA GLU A 218 5.44 -25.00 16.52
C GLU A 218 6.20 -24.19 15.46
N ALA A 219 5.63 -23.05 15.06
CA ALA A 219 6.28 -22.12 14.15
C ALA A 219 7.60 -21.57 14.73
N ALA A 220 7.67 -21.19 16.01
CA ALA A 220 8.91 -20.69 16.59
C ALA A 220 10.04 -21.74 16.59
N THR A 221 9.69 -23.02 16.65
CA THR A 221 10.64 -24.15 16.69
C THR A 221 10.86 -24.85 15.35
N ASP A 222 10.29 -24.32 14.25
CA ASP A 222 10.37 -24.93 12.92
C ASP A 222 11.81 -24.93 12.39
N SER A 223 12.41 -26.11 12.30
CA SER A 223 13.79 -26.29 11.85
C SER A 223 13.99 -25.96 10.37
N SER A 224 12.92 -25.93 9.56
CA SER A 224 12.98 -25.51 8.16
C SER A 224 13.21 -24.00 8.01
N CYS A 225 12.98 -23.23 9.07
CA CYS A 225 13.16 -21.78 9.09
C CYS A 225 13.81 -21.33 10.42
N PRO A 226 15.09 -21.63 10.63
CA PRO A 226 15.73 -21.44 11.92
C PRO A 226 15.79 -19.96 12.31
N PHE A 227 15.53 -19.69 13.59
CA PHE A 227 15.73 -18.37 14.17
C PHE A 227 17.23 -18.00 14.15
N LEU A 228 17.57 -16.93 13.43
CA LEU A 228 18.94 -16.43 13.38
C LEU A 228 19.36 -15.78 14.71
N ASP A 229 18.43 -15.12 15.40
CA ASP A 229 18.66 -14.53 16.72
C ASP A 229 18.07 -15.39 17.84
N GLN A 230 18.96 -16.08 18.56
CA GLN A 230 18.61 -16.93 19.70
C GLN A 230 17.98 -16.13 20.86
N THR A 231 18.33 -14.85 21.01
CA THR A 231 17.71 -13.98 22.03
C THR A 231 16.22 -13.82 21.74
N VAL A 232 15.86 -13.54 20.48
CA VAL A 232 14.46 -13.37 20.11
C VAL A 232 13.69 -14.68 20.15
N LEU A 233 14.35 -15.82 19.87
CA LEU A 233 13.76 -17.13 20.03
C LEU A 233 13.36 -17.39 21.49
N HIS A 234 14.30 -17.28 22.43
CA HIS A 234 14.03 -17.50 23.86
C HIS A 234 12.99 -16.49 24.40
N GLU A 235 13.04 -15.22 23.99
CA GLU A 235 12.01 -14.23 24.37
C GLU A 235 10.62 -14.58 23.84
N THR A 236 10.57 -15.20 22.67
CA THR A 236 9.31 -15.61 22.02
C THR A 236 8.76 -16.86 22.67
N LEU A 237 9.57 -17.90 22.86
CA LEU A 237 9.17 -19.14 23.53
C LEU A 237 8.76 -18.89 24.98
N GLY A 238 9.56 -18.14 25.75
CA GLY A 238 9.22 -17.79 27.14
C GLY A 238 7.87 -17.07 27.23
N ARG A 239 7.61 -16.10 26.34
CA ARG A 239 6.33 -15.39 26.27
C ARG A 239 5.16 -16.32 25.88
N LEU A 240 5.36 -17.21 24.91
CA LEU A 240 4.33 -18.12 24.44
C LEU A 240 3.99 -19.18 25.50
N TYR A 241 4.98 -19.80 26.13
CA TYR A 241 4.78 -20.75 27.21
C TYR A 241 4.10 -20.12 28.42
N PHE A 242 4.49 -18.90 28.78
CA PHE A 242 3.82 -18.14 29.83
C PHE A 242 2.34 -17.93 29.51
N LYS A 243 2.00 -17.53 28.27
CA LYS A 243 0.60 -17.38 27.82
C LYS A 243 -0.17 -18.71 27.79
N GLN A 244 0.50 -19.83 27.57
CA GLN A 244 -0.09 -21.17 27.64
C GLN A 244 -0.29 -21.66 29.08
N GLY A 245 0.26 -20.99 30.09
CA GLY A 245 0.30 -21.46 31.48
C GLY A 245 1.37 -22.52 31.76
N LYS A 246 2.28 -22.76 30.80
CA LYS A 246 3.43 -23.65 30.91
C LYS A 246 4.59 -22.92 31.61
N LEU A 247 4.43 -22.70 32.91
CA LEU A 247 5.32 -21.83 33.68
C LEU A 247 6.73 -22.41 33.82
N ASP A 248 6.88 -23.73 33.95
CA ASP A 248 8.19 -24.38 34.07
C ASP A 248 9.01 -24.26 32.78
N GLU A 249 8.36 -24.43 31.62
CA GLU A 249 9.00 -24.22 30.33
C GLU A 249 9.32 -22.75 30.10
N ALA A 250 8.42 -21.83 30.46
CA ALA A 250 8.69 -20.40 30.38
C ALA A 250 9.90 -20.00 31.23
N ALA A 251 9.99 -20.51 32.46
CA ALA A 251 11.10 -20.23 33.36
C ALA A 251 12.45 -20.67 32.76
N LYS A 252 12.52 -21.86 32.16
CA LYS A 252 13.73 -22.35 31.48
C LYS A 252 14.19 -21.40 30.37
N GLU A 253 13.27 -20.89 29.56
CA GLU A 253 13.60 -19.93 28.49
C GLU A 253 14.12 -18.60 29.06
N TYR A 254 13.53 -18.10 30.16
CA TYR A 254 13.99 -16.88 30.83
C TYR A 254 15.33 -17.05 31.55
N GLU A 255 15.63 -18.23 32.09
CA GLU A 255 16.94 -18.55 32.66
C GLU A 255 18.06 -18.49 31.60
N GLU A 256 17.82 -18.99 30.39
CA GLU A 256 18.78 -18.87 29.28
C GLU A 256 19.00 -17.40 28.88
N LEU A 257 17.95 -16.58 28.89
CA LEU A 257 18.05 -15.13 28.65
C LEU A 257 18.86 -14.41 29.74
N ILE A 258 18.69 -14.80 31.01
CA ILE A 258 19.45 -14.25 32.14
C ILE A 258 20.93 -14.64 32.02
N LYS A 259 21.24 -15.90 31.69
CA LYS A 259 22.64 -16.34 31.46
C LYS A 259 23.32 -15.51 30.37
N ARG A 260 22.58 -15.17 29.31
CA ARG A 260 23.07 -14.39 28.17
C ARG A 260 23.22 -12.90 28.49
N ASN A 261 22.29 -12.31 29.23
CA ASN A 261 22.32 -10.91 29.64
C ASN A 261 21.77 -10.73 31.06
N PRO A 262 22.62 -10.87 32.10
CA PRO A 262 22.19 -10.81 33.50
C PRO A 262 21.69 -9.44 33.96
N GLU A 263 22.03 -8.36 33.26
CA GLU A 263 21.65 -6.98 33.61
C GLU A 263 20.20 -6.65 33.21
N GLN A 264 19.58 -7.51 32.41
CA GLN A 264 18.27 -7.22 31.84
C GLN A 264 17.15 -7.56 32.83
N GLY A 265 16.81 -6.59 33.67
CA GLY A 265 15.85 -6.74 34.79
C GLY A 265 14.46 -7.27 34.43
N LYS A 266 14.01 -7.15 33.16
CA LYS A 266 12.71 -7.68 32.72
C LYS A 266 12.63 -9.21 32.77
N TYR A 267 13.75 -9.92 32.63
CA TYR A 267 13.76 -11.39 32.63
C TYR A 267 13.45 -11.97 34.02
N TYR A 268 14.01 -11.37 35.08
CA TYR A 268 13.73 -11.77 36.46
C TYR A 268 12.27 -11.53 36.88
N LYS A 269 11.60 -10.52 36.31
CA LYS A 269 10.16 -10.28 36.56
C LYS A 269 9.24 -11.30 35.90
N SER A 270 9.78 -12.10 34.98
CA SER A 270 9.02 -13.08 34.20
C SER A 270 9.21 -14.52 34.72
N LEU A 271 10.04 -14.68 35.77
CA LEU A 271 10.14 -15.86 36.63
C LEU A 271 9.16 -15.74 37.80
#